data_AF-A0A7K2KJM5-F1
#
_entry.id   AF-A0A7K2KJM5-F1
#
_cell.length_a   1.000
_cell.length_b   1.000
_cell.length_c   1.000
_cell.angle_alpha   90.00
_cell.angle_beta   90.00
_cell.angle_gamma   90.00
#
_symmetry.space_group_name_H-M   'P 1'
#
loop_
_entity.id
_entity.type
_entity.pdbx_description
1 polymer ?
#
loop_
_entity_poly.entity_id
_entity_poly.type
_entity_poly.pdbx_seq_one_letter_code
_entity_poly.pdbx_strand_id
1 'polypeptide(L)'
;MAPRSHTVTNQPPPLVGYDVFTTDRVLTEAVDRHLPPELRAEVREDLVVLGRASGSAQVREWGERADANPPRLRTHDRYGHRIDEVVFDPAWHRLLGKAVGAGLTDAWGRPGGHVRRAAGFLVASQPEAGHGCPVSMTHASVPALRAEPEAAEVWVPAATS
;
A
#
# COMPACT_ATOMS: atom_id res chain seq x y z
N MET A 1 -12.87 10.06 41.35
CA MET A 1 -12.03 10.69 40.30
C MET A 1 -11.07 11.64 40.98
N ALA A 2 -9.76 11.46 40.80
CA ALA A 2 -8.79 12.43 41.28
C ALA A 2 -9.02 13.81 40.59
N PRO A 3 -8.82 14.93 41.28
CA PRO A 3 -8.95 16.26 40.67
C PRO A 3 -7.94 16.45 39.54
N ARG A 4 -8.33 17.16 38.47
CA ARG A 4 -7.42 17.53 37.38
C ARG A 4 -6.31 18.42 37.93
N SER A 5 -5.04 18.03 37.77
CA SER A 5 -3.89 18.81 38.24
C SER A 5 -3.44 19.91 37.29
N HIS A 6 -3.85 19.83 36.01
CA HIS A 6 -3.52 20.82 34.97
C HIS A 6 -4.49 20.72 33.79
N THR A 7 -4.43 21.72 32.91
CA THR A 7 -5.05 21.71 31.59
C THR A 7 -3.96 21.56 30.55
N VAL A 8 -4.12 20.62 29.62
CA VAL A 8 -3.20 20.46 28.48
C VAL A 8 -3.53 21.52 27.43
N THR A 9 -2.56 22.38 27.11
CA THR A 9 -2.69 23.46 26.12
C THR A 9 -1.57 23.36 25.08
N ASN A 10 -1.66 24.16 24.01
CA ASN A 10 -0.66 24.21 22.93
C ASN A 10 -0.37 22.85 22.25
N GLN A 11 -1.41 22.04 22.05
CA GLN A 11 -1.31 20.80 21.27
C GLN A 11 -1.79 21.03 19.84
N PRO A 12 -0.95 20.78 18.82
CA PRO A 12 -1.42 20.82 17.45
C PRO A 12 -2.41 19.69 17.19
N PRO A 13 -3.36 19.87 16.25
CA PRO A 13 -4.23 18.78 15.82
C PRO A 13 -3.42 17.71 15.06
N PRO A 14 -3.88 16.44 15.04
CA PRO A 14 -3.29 15.41 14.20
C PRO A 14 -3.30 15.79 12.71
N LEU A 15 -2.22 15.48 11.99
CA LEU A 15 -2.12 15.70 10.55
C LEU A 15 -2.86 14.59 9.78
N VAL A 16 -4.18 14.71 9.62
CA VAL A 16 -5.02 13.72 8.95
C VAL A 16 -6.06 14.38 8.06
N GLY A 17 -6.64 13.63 7.12
CA GLY A 17 -7.71 14.12 6.25
C GLY A 17 -7.19 15.01 5.12
N TYR A 18 -5.97 14.79 4.65
CA TYR A 18 -5.37 15.50 3.53
C TYR A 18 -4.97 14.52 2.43
N ASP A 19 -4.70 15.05 1.24
CA ASP A 19 -4.20 14.27 0.11
C ASP A 19 -2.67 14.28 0.10
N VAL A 20 -2.07 13.14 0.45
CA VAL A 20 -0.61 13.03 0.52
C VAL A 20 0.08 13.15 -0.85
N PHE A 21 -0.66 12.94 -1.96
CA PHE A 21 -0.11 13.09 -3.30
C PHE A 21 -0.09 14.56 -3.70
N THR A 22 -1.23 15.25 -3.67
CA THR A 22 -1.29 16.65 -4.16
C THR A 22 -0.59 17.67 -3.27
N THR A 23 -0.37 17.33 -2.00
CA THR A 23 0.42 18.16 -1.09
C THR A 23 1.93 18.01 -1.26
N ASP A 24 2.39 16.97 -1.98
CA ASP A 24 3.78 16.81 -2.37
C ASP A 24 4.02 17.39 -3.77
N ARG A 25 4.54 18.63 -3.80
CA ARG A 25 4.87 19.33 -5.05
C ARG A 25 5.93 18.59 -5.86
N VAL A 26 6.92 17.98 -5.20
CA VAL A 26 8.01 17.31 -5.90
C VAL A 26 7.49 16.04 -6.58
N LEU A 27 6.67 15.27 -5.87
CA LEU A 27 6.05 14.07 -6.41
C LEU A 27 5.12 14.37 -7.58
N THR A 28 4.25 15.38 -7.44
CA THR A 28 3.32 15.76 -8.51
C THR A 28 4.03 16.27 -9.76
N GLU A 29 5.07 17.09 -9.61
CA GLU A 29 5.89 17.56 -10.74
C GLU A 29 6.67 16.41 -11.40
N ALA A 30 7.20 15.46 -10.62
CA ALA A 30 7.89 14.29 -11.14
C ALA A 30 6.96 13.40 -11.99
N VAL A 31 5.74 13.17 -11.52
CA VAL A 31 4.71 12.42 -12.25
C VAL A 31 4.43 13.08 -13.60
N ASP A 32 4.20 14.40 -13.64
CA ASP A 32 3.95 15.10 -14.90
C ASP A 32 5.13 15.07 -15.86
N ARG A 33 6.35 15.23 -15.32
CA ARG A 33 7.57 15.24 -16.13
C ARG A 33 7.81 13.92 -16.84
N HIS A 34 7.48 12.80 -16.18
CA HIS A 34 7.81 11.46 -16.67
C HIS A 34 6.65 10.72 -17.31
N LEU A 35 5.43 11.30 -17.31
CA LEU A 35 4.29 10.74 -18.04
C LEU A 35 4.07 11.42 -19.40
N PRO A 36 3.66 10.64 -20.41
CA PRO A 36 3.05 11.18 -21.63
C PRO A 36 1.88 12.12 -21.28
N PRO A 37 1.76 13.30 -21.93
CA PRO A 37 0.73 14.29 -21.63
C PRO A 37 -0.70 13.72 -21.60
N GLU A 38 -1.01 12.81 -22.50
CA GLU A 38 -2.32 12.15 -22.64
C GLU A 38 -2.70 11.25 -21.46
N LEU A 39 -1.72 10.79 -20.67
CA LEU A 39 -1.97 9.95 -19.49
C LEU A 39 -2.07 10.75 -18.19
N ARG A 40 -1.61 12.01 -18.16
CA ARG A 40 -1.43 12.77 -16.91
C ARG A 40 -2.72 12.93 -16.11
N ALA A 41 -3.83 13.25 -16.78
CA ALA A 41 -5.11 13.48 -16.12
C ALA A 41 -5.60 12.22 -15.40
N GLU A 42 -5.65 11.08 -16.10
CA GLU A 42 -6.05 9.78 -15.56
C GLU A 42 -5.15 9.36 -14.40
N VAL A 43 -3.82 9.43 -14.58
CA VAL A 43 -2.87 9.01 -13.53
C VAL A 43 -2.97 9.89 -12.29
N ARG A 44 -3.15 11.20 -12.48
CA ARG A 44 -3.32 12.12 -11.34
C ARG A 44 -4.60 11.80 -10.58
N GLU A 45 -5.70 11.48 -11.27
CA GLU A 45 -6.94 11.11 -10.61
C GLU A 45 -6.78 9.84 -9.77
N ASP A 46 -6.18 8.78 -10.34
CA ASP A 46 -5.84 7.54 -9.63
C ASP A 46 -5.01 7.83 -8.36
N LEU A 47 -3.97 8.66 -8.49
CA LEU A 47 -3.06 9.02 -7.39
C LEU A 47 -3.70 9.93 -6.34
N VAL A 48 -4.64 10.80 -6.72
CA VAL A 48 -5.45 11.62 -5.78
C VAL A 48 -6.37 10.73 -4.96
N VAL A 49 -7.03 9.75 -5.58
CA VAL A 49 -7.90 8.80 -4.87
C VAL A 49 -7.09 8.02 -3.84
N LEU A 50 -5.93 7.49 -4.24
CA LEU A 50 -5.03 6.79 -3.34
C LEU A 50 -4.42 7.73 -2.28
N GLY A 51 -4.10 8.96 -2.66
CA GLY A 51 -3.49 9.97 -1.80
C GLY A 51 -4.43 10.43 -0.67
N ARG A 52 -5.70 10.69 -0.99
CA ARG A 52 -6.74 11.00 0.00
C ARG A 52 -7.01 9.82 0.95
N ALA A 53 -7.02 8.60 0.42
CA ALA A 53 -7.17 7.42 1.25
C ALA A 53 -5.99 7.28 2.23
N SER A 54 -4.76 7.40 1.74
CA SER A 54 -3.53 7.23 2.51
C SER A 54 -3.33 8.32 3.57
N GLY A 55 -3.81 9.55 3.33
CA GLY A 55 -3.81 10.62 4.32
C GLY A 55 -4.99 10.63 5.28
N SER A 56 -5.93 9.68 5.17
CA SER A 56 -7.10 9.60 6.06
C SER A 56 -6.72 9.08 7.45
N ALA A 57 -7.48 9.49 8.47
CA ALA A 57 -7.32 8.96 9.83
C ALA A 57 -7.52 7.44 9.89
N GLN A 58 -8.43 6.91 9.09
CA GLN A 58 -8.75 5.48 9.05
C GLN A 58 -7.57 4.63 8.55
N VAL A 59 -6.91 5.03 7.46
CA VAL A 59 -5.79 4.24 6.91
C VAL A 59 -4.57 4.35 7.82
N ARG A 60 -4.35 5.51 8.46
CA ARG A 60 -3.33 5.66 9.51
C ARG A 60 -3.59 4.75 10.70
N GLU A 61 -4.82 4.66 11.19
CA GLU A 61 -5.20 3.71 12.25
C GLU A 61 -4.92 2.27 11.83
N TRP A 62 -5.17 1.91 10.55
CA TRP A 62 -4.83 0.58 10.06
C TRP A 62 -3.32 0.33 10.08
N GLY A 63 -2.50 1.32 9.71
CA GLY A 63 -1.05 1.25 9.82
C GLY A 63 -0.59 1.00 11.26
N GLU A 64 -1.04 1.85 12.18
CA GLU A 64 -0.75 1.72 13.62
C GLU A 64 -1.16 0.35 14.16
N ARG A 65 -2.33 -0.17 13.74
CA ARG A 65 -2.81 -1.49 14.15
C ARG A 65 -1.99 -2.63 13.56
N ALA A 66 -1.59 -2.55 12.29
CA ALA A 66 -0.77 -3.58 11.65
C ALA A 66 0.59 -3.71 12.35
N ASP A 67 1.22 -2.58 12.68
CA ASP A 67 2.50 -2.56 13.40
C ASP A 67 2.37 -2.98 14.87
N ALA A 68 1.34 -2.51 15.57
CA ALA A 68 1.12 -2.85 16.98
C ALA A 68 0.69 -4.30 17.21
N ASN A 69 0.12 -4.96 16.18
CA ASN A 69 -0.36 -6.35 16.25
C ASN A 69 0.41 -7.22 15.24
N PRO A 70 1.68 -7.56 15.53
CA PRO A 70 2.51 -8.30 14.60
C PRO A 70 1.95 -9.70 14.31
N PRO A 71 2.23 -10.25 13.11
CA PRO A 71 1.73 -11.55 12.70
C PRO A 71 2.20 -12.67 13.63
N ARG A 72 1.34 -13.68 13.80
CA ARG A 72 1.62 -14.85 14.65
C ARG A 72 1.61 -16.13 13.84
N LEU A 73 2.72 -16.87 13.91
CA LEU A 73 2.81 -18.21 13.34
C LEU A 73 2.03 -19.21 14.19
N ARG A 74 1.13 -19.94 13.55
CA ARG A 74 0.41 -21.10 14.09
C ARG A 74 0.89 -22.33 13.34
N THR A 75 1.83 -23.06 13.94
CA THR A 75 2.37 -24.28 13.32
C THR A 75 1.38 -25.43 13.37
N HIS A 76 0.56 -25.52 14.43
CA HIS A 76 -0.41 -26.60 14.63
C HIS A 76 -1.79 -26.07 15.03
N ASP A 77 -2.83 -26.84 14.71
CA ASP A 77 -4.18 -26.64 15.21
C ASP A 77 -4.34 -27.14 16.67
N ARG A 78 -5.55 -27.02 17.21
CA ARG A 78 -5.85 -27.43 18.59
C ARG A 78 -5.81 -28.94 18.84
N TYR A 79 -5.75 -29.74 17.78
CA TYR A 79 -5.73 -31.21 17.83
C TYR A 79 -4.33 -31.78 17.59
N GLY A 80 -3.35 -30.92 17.30
CA GLY A 80 -1.97 -31.32 17.03
C GLY A 80 -1.68 -31.60 15.56
N HIS A 81 -2.58 -31.26 14.62
CA HIS A 81 -2.28 -31.33 13.19
C HIS A 81 -1.48 -30.11 12.76
N ARG A 82 -0.45 -30.30 11.92
CA ARG A 82 0.34 -29.21 11.35
C ARG A 82 -0.48 -28.41 10.32
N ILE A 83 -0.44 -27.08 10.41
CA ILE A 83 -1.17 -26.14 9.53
C ILE A 83 -0.29 -25.04 8.92
N ASP A 84 0.83 -24.67 9.56
CA ASP A 84 1.80 -23.65 9.08
C ASP A 84 1.18 -22.29 8.66
N GLU A 85 0.15 -21.83 9.37
CA GLU A 85 -0.54 -20.57 9.06
C GLU A 85 0.07 -19.36 9.78
N VAL A 86 0.07 -18.20 9.12
CA VAL A 86 0.42 -16.92 9.75
C VAL A 86 -0.84 -16.07 9.88
N VAL A 87 -1.19 -15.70 11.11
CA VAL A 87 -2.37 -14.89 11.42
C VAL A 87 -1.97 -13.43 11.54
N PHE A 88 -2.59 -12.57 10.73
CA PHE A 88 -2.39 -11.11 10.73
C PHE A 88 -3.58 -10.39 11.37
N ASP A 89 -3.36 -9.15 11.82
CA ASP A 89 -4.47 -8.25 12.14
C ASP A 89 -5.27 -7.91 10.85
N PRO A 90 -6.61 -7.83 10.90
CA PRO A 90 -7.43 -7.43 9.75
C PRO A 90 -7.02 -6.12 9.08
N ALA A 91 -6.42 -5.18 9.81
CA ALA A 91 -5.89 -3.93 9.28
C ALA A 91 -4.81 -4.15 8.21
N TRP A 92 -3.92 -5.13 8.40
CA TRP A 92 -2.89 -5.48 7.43
C TRP A 92 -3.51 -5.93 6.09
N HIS A 93 -4.56 -6.75 6.13
CA HIS A 93 -5.27 -7.19 4.93
C HIS A 93 -5.97 -6.02 4.20
N ARG A 94 -6.45 -5.02 4.94
CA ARG A 94 -7.07 -3.82 4.34
C ARG A 94 -6.04 -2.94 3.66
N LEU A 95 -4.86 -2.76 4.25
CA LEU A 95 -3.73 -2.04 3.63
C LEU A 95 -3.29 -2.75 2.35
N LEU A 96 -3.05 -4.07 2.43
CA LEU A 96 -2.69 -4.89 1.27
C LEU A 96 -3.76 -4.80 0.16
N GLY A 97 -5.04 -4.91 0.52
CA GLY A 97 -6.15 -4.80 -0.44
C GLY A 97 -6.23 -3.43 -1.12
N LYS A 98 -5.90 -2.34 -0.41
CA LYS A 98 -5.82 -0.99 -1.01
C LYS A 98 -4.67 -0.89 -2.02
N ALA A 99 -3.50 -1.42 -1.69
CA ALA A 99 -2.35 -1.42 -2.59
C ALA A 99 -2.58 -2.28 -3.85
N VAL A 100 -3.12 -3.50 -3.68
CA VAL A 100 -3.47 -4.40 -4.79
C VAL A 100 -4.57 -3.79 -5.65
N GLY A 101 -5.65 -3.29 -5.04
CA GLY A 101 -6.76 -2.65 -5.78
C GLY A 101 -6.37 -1.37 -6.51
N ALA A 102 -5.29 -0.70 -6.11
CA ALA A 102 -4.70 0.43 -6.84
C ALA A 102 -3.75 -0.03 -7.97
N GLY A 103 -3.60 -1.34 -8.20
CA GLY A 103 -2.76 -1.91 -9.24
C GLY A 103 -1.25 -1.83 -8.96
N LEU A 104 -0.83 -1.71 -7.69
CA LEU A 104 0.58 -1.52 -7.36
C LEU A 104 1.46 -2.79 -7.56
N THR A 105 0.82 -3.93 -7.84
CA THR A 105 1.48 -5.18 -8.24
C THR A 105 1.82 -5.21 -9.74
N ASP A 106 1.10 -4.47 -10.59
CA ASP A 106 1.30 -4.47 -12.05
C ASP A 106 1.75 -3.11 -12.61
N ALA A 107 3.02 -3.04 -13.01
CA ALA A 107 3.53 -1.93 -13.80
C ALA A 107 3.76 -2.29 -15.27
N TRP A 108 3.56 -3.56 -15.63
CA TRP A 108 3.93 -4.13 -16.91
C TRP A 108 2.76 -4.09 -17.90
N GLY A 109 1.52 -4.16 -17.42
CA GLY A 109 0.30 -4.21 -18.24
C GLY A 109 -0.33 -2.85 -18.55
N ARG A 110 0.12 -1.75 -17.92
CA ARG A 110 -0.50 -0.42 -18.06
C ARG A 110 0.42 0.61 -18.73
N PRO A 111 -0.11 1.50 -19.61
CA PRO A 111 0.64 2.64 -20.12
C PRO A 111 1.18 3.54 -19.01
N GLY A 112 2.48 3.85 -19.05
CA GLY A 112 3.15 4.60 -17.98
C GLY A 112 3.21 3.84 -16.65
N GLY A 113 3.02 2.52 -16.65
CA GLY A 113 2.84 1.69 -15.46
C GLY A 113 3.93 1.87 -14.40
N HIS A 114 5.20 1.99 -14.79
CA HIS A 114 6.29 2.19 -13.83
C HIS A 114 6.20 3.53 -13.09
N VAL A 115 5.81 4.63 -13.76
CA VAL A 115 5.63 5.93 -13.10
C VAL A 115 4.40 5.91 -12.21
N ARG A 116 3.28 5.35 -12.71
CA ARG A 116 2.04 5.13 -11.93
C ARG A 116 2.35 4.36 -10.64
N ARG A 117 3.01 3.22 -10.77
CA ARG A 117 3.38 2.35 -9.66
C ARG A 117 4.35 3.04 -8.70
N ALA A 118 5.41 3.66 -9.19
CA ALA A 118 6.40 4.30 -8.31
C ALA A 118 5.77 5.39 -7.45
N ALA A 119 4.96 6.27 -8.04
CA ALA A 119 4.24 7.30 -7.30
C ALA A 119 3.21 6.71 -6.34
N GLY A 120 2.42 5.74 -6.80
CA GLY A 120 1.41 5.08 -5.97
C GLY A 120 2.02 4.31 -4.80
N PHE A 121 3.18 3.69 -4.99
CA PHE A 121 3.90 2.97 -3.94
C PHE A 121 4.46 3.92 -2.88
N LEU A 122 4.98 5.10 -3.27
CA LEU A 122 5.37 6.14 -2.32
C LEU A 122 4.18 6.64 -1.50
N VAL A 123 3.04 6.89 -2.16
CA VAL A 123 1.80 7.32 -1.51
C VAL A 123 1.28 6.27 -0.53
N ALA A 124 1.18 5.00 -0.96
CA ALA A 124 0.64 3.92 -0.16
C ALA A 124 1.55 3.53 1.02
N SER A 125 2.84 3.83 0.94
CA SER A 125 3.81 3.56 2.01
C SER A 125 3.82 4.63 3.13
N GLN A 126 3.19 5.79 2.93
CA GLN A 126 3.13 6.84 3.95
C GLN A 126 2.42 6.41 5.26
N PRO A 127 1.27 5.72 5.21
CA PRO A 127 0.61 5.25 6.43
C PRO A 127 1.30 4.03 7.07
N GLU A 128 1.88 3.13 6.27
CA GLU A 128 2.51 1.88 6.73
C GLU A 128 3.37 1.27 5.60
N ALA A 129 4.56 0.77 5.91
CA ALA A 129 5.53 0.31 4.90
C ALA A 129 5.64 -1.23 4.74
N GLY A 130 5.36 -1.99 5.80
CA GLY A 130 5.51 -3.44 5.85
C GLY A 130 4.61 -4.20 4.86
N HIS A 131 3.36 -3.76 4.65
CA HIS A 131 2.50 -4.35 3.62
C HIS A 131 3.03 -4.12 2.20
N GLY A 132 3.90 -3.12 2.00
CA GLY A 132 4.57 -2.86 0.73
C GLY A 132 5.54 -3.98 0.31
N CYS A 133 6.06 -4.77 1.27
CA CYS A 133 6.96 -5.88 1.00
C CYS A 133 6.36 -6.92 0.03
N PRO A 134 5.21 -7.57 0.32
CA PRO A 134 4.59 -8.51 -0.62
C PRO A 134 4.16 -7.83 -1.94
N VAL A 135 3.66 -6.60 -1.91
CA VAL A 135 3.31 -5.85 -3.14
C VAL A 135 4.53 -5.67 -4.05
N SER A 136 5.68 -5.35 -3.47
CA SER A 136 6.93 -5.18 -4.19
C SER A 136 7.46 -6.50 -4.76
N MET A 137 7.45 -7.57 -3.96
CA MET A 137 7.90 -8.89 -4.40
C MET A 137 7.00 -9.46 -5.50
N THR A 138 5.67 -9.32 -5.41
CA THR A 138 4.75 -9.75 -6.47
C THR A 138 5.07 -9.04 -7.78
N HIS A 139 5.23 -7.71 -7.76
CA HIS A 139 5.62 -6.95 -8.95
C HIS A 139 6.96 -7.42 -9.56
N ALA A 140 7.96 -7.61 -8.69
CA ALA A 140 9.32 -8.00 -9.09
C ALA A 140 9.43 -9.46 -9.53
N SER A 141 8.45 -10.31 -9.19
CA SER A 141 8.42 -11.71 -9.63
C SER A 141 8.17 -11.85 -11.13
N VAL A 142 7.48 -10.90 -11.76
CA VAL A 142 7.03 -11.00 -13.16
C VAL A 142 8.19 -11.18 -14.16
N PRO A 143 9.28 -10.40 -14.12
CA PRO A 143 10.43 -10.66 -14.99
C PRO A 143 11.07 -12.04 -14.80
N ALA A 144 11.13 -12.54 -13.57
CA ALA A 144 11.68 -13.86 -13.29
C ALA A 144 10.76 -14.97 -13.83
N LEU A 145 9.44 -14.84 -13.64
CA LEU A 145 8.46 -15.77 -14.21
C LEU A 145 8.51 -15.80 -15.73
N ARG A 146 8.67 -14.64 -16.39
CA ARG A 146 8.79 -14.54 -17.86
C ARG A 146 10.03 -15.24 -18.44
N ALA A 147 11.01 -15.60 -17.62
CA ALA A 147 12.16 -16.39 -18.06
C ALA A 147 11.78 -17.85 -18.37
N GLU A 148 10.68 -18.35 -17.80
CA GLU A 148 10.18 -19.72 -18.00
C GLU A 148 8.75 -19.68 -18.57
N PRO A 149 8.56 -19.87 -19.90
CA PRO A 149 7.28 -19.61 -20.57
C PRO A 149 6.08 -20.37 -19.99
N GLU A 150 6.25 -21.64 -19.62
CA GLU A 150 5.19 -22.47 -19.03
C GLU A 150 4.74 -21.92 -17.67
N ALA A 151 5.69 -21.44 -16.85
CA ALA A 151 5.37 -20.81 -15.57
C ALA A 151 4.73 -19.43 -15.78
N ALA A 152 5.21 -18.68 -16.77
CA ALA A 152 4.69 -17.35 -17.08
C ALA A 152 3.21 -17.38 -17.50
N GLU A 153 2.82 -18.35 -18.31
CA GLU A 153 1.44 -18.51 -18.79
C GLU A 153 0.44 -18.67 -17.63
N VAL A 154 0.84 -19.41 -16.58
CA VAL A 154 0.00 -19.65 -15.41
C VAL A 154 0.06 -18.50 -14.41
N TRP A 155 1.26 -18.03 -14.07
CA TRP A 155 1.46 -17.21 -12.88
C TRP A 155 1.53 -15.70 -13.14
N VAL A 156 1.93 -15.25 -14.32
CA VAL A 156 1.95 -13.81 -14.63
C VAL A 156 0.53 -13.22 -14.55
N PRO A 157 -0.52 -13.85 -15.15
CA PRO A 157 -1.88 -13.33 -15.03
C PRO A 157 -2.36 -13.20 -13.58
N ALA A 158 -1.99 -14.15 -12.70
CA ALA A 158 -2.32 -14.12 -11.28
C ALA A 158 -1.51 -13.07 -10.49
N ALA A 159 -0.26 -12.80 -10.88
CA ALA A 159 0.58 -11.78 -10.24
C ALA A 159 0.19 -10.35 -10.64
N THR A 160 -0.46 -10.19 -11.80
CA THR A 160 -0.85 -8.88 -12.36
C THR A 160 -2.37 -8.61 -12.31
N SER A 161 -3.16 -9.49 -11.71
CA SER A 161 -4.62 -9.33 -11.55
C SER A 161 -5.00 -8.33 -10.46
#